data_AF-A0A2D3VXX3-F1
#
_entry.id   AF-A0A2D3VXX3-F1
#
_cell.length_a   1.000
_cell.length_b   1.000
_cell.length_c   1.000
_cell.angle_alpha   90.00
_cell.angle_beta   90.00
_cell.angle_gamma   90.00
#
_symmetry.space_group_name_H-M   'P 1'
#
loop_
_entity.id
_entity.type
_entity.pdbx_description
1 polymer ?
#
loop_
_entity_poly.entity_id
_entity_poly.type
_entity_poly.pdbx_seq_one_letter_code
_entity_poly.pdbx_strand_id
1 'polypeptide(L)'
;KFIFTCKALHVKLIQYRDKDGDFKSKKENLQKIKTLCSPIPLIVNDEVELVEFCDGLHLGQEDLKKIAPIANEAISLLRKKIGDKILGLSTHNKKEILEANTLAVDYIGLGAYRLTTTKSDATVLKESLQELISLSLKPVAVIGGVRVDDEIEGATYKVLGSDLYEH
;
A
#
# COMPACT_ATOMS: atom_id res chain seq x y z
N LYS A 1 4.63 -21.22 6.13
CA LYS A 1 3.83 -20.41 7.08
C LYS A 1 3.08 -19.28 6.36
N PHE A 2 3.76 -18.28 5.77
CA PHE A 2 3.12 -17.14 5.10
C PHE A 2 1.95 -17.48 4.14
N ILE A 3 2.16 -18.37 3.16
CA ILE A 3 1.11 -18.76 2.19
C ILE A 3 -0.13 -19.34 2.89
N PHE A 4 0.09 -20.14 3.93
CA PHE A 4 -1.00 -20.72 4.71
C PHE A 4 -1.79 -19.62 5.41
N THR A 5 -1.11 -18.66 6.05
CA THR A 5 -1.74 -17.50 6.68
C THR A 5 -2.53 -16.67 5.67
N CYS A 6 -1.98 -16.43 4.47
CA CYS A 6 -2.69 -15.70 3.42
C CYS A 6 -4.00 -16.39 3.02
N LYS A 7 -4.00 -17.72 2.92
CA LYS A 7 -5.21 -18.50 2.62
C LYS A 7 -6.21 -18.46 3.78
N ALA A 8 -5.76 -18.68 5.01
CA ALA A 8 -6.60 -18.71 6.20
C ALA A 8 -7.33 -17.37 6.42
N LEU A 9 -6.62 -16.25 6.22
CA LEU A 9 -7.17 -14.90 6.36
C LEU A 9 -7.83 -14.36 5.08
N HIS A 10 -7.96 -15.19 4.04
CA HIS A 10 -8.56 -14.81 2.76
C HIS A 10 -7.99 -13.50 2.17
N VAL A 11 -6.67 -13.37 2.24
CA VAL A 11 -5.93 -12.17 1.80
C VAL A 11 -6.29 -11.83 0.35
N LYS A 12 -6.62 -10.55 0.12
CA LYS A 12 -7.05 -10.03 -1.18
C LYS A 12 -5.93 -9.42 -2.01
N LEU A 13 -4.86 -8.98 -1.36
CA LEU A 13 -3.75 -8.27 -1.96
C LEU A 13 -2.50 -8.49 -1.10
N ILE A 14 -1.35 -8.75 -1.72
CA ILE A 14 -0.06 -8.85 -1.03
C ILE A 14 0.81 -7.68 -1.47
N GLN A 15 1.47 -7.03 -0.52
CA GLN A 15 2.49 -6.02 -0.80
C GLN A 15 3.87 -6.55 -0.40
N TYR A 16 4.81 -6.57 -1.35
CA TYR A 16 6.21 -6.82 -1.09
C TYR A 16 6.91 -5.52 -0.71
N ARG A 17 7.50 -5.49 0.49
CA ARG A 17 8.27 -4.36 1.01
C ARG A 17 9.59 -4.86 1.59
N ASP A 18 10.67 -4.45 0.94
CA ASP A 18 12.04 -4.74 1.33
C ASP A 18 12.87 -3.46 1.13
N LYS A 19 13.41 -2.91 2.21
CA LYS A 19 14.14 -1.64 2.19
C LYS A 19 15.64 -1.81 1.98
N ASP A 20 16.16 -3.01 2.22
CA ASP A 20 17.59 -3.27 2.35
C ASP A 20 18.12 -4.15 1.20
N GLY A 21 17.26 -4.98 0.60
CA GLY A 21 17.65 -5.87 -0.49
C GLY A 21 18.07 -5.16 -1.77
N ASP A 22 18.98 -5.77 -2.51
CA ASP A 22 19.36 -5.32 -3.85
C ASP A 22 18.29 -5.67 -4.91
N PHE A 23 18.39 -5.06 -6.09
CA PHE A 23 17.43 -5.23 -7.18
C PHE A 23 17.25 -6.70 -7.59
N LYS A 24 18.34 -7.47 -7.71
CA LYS A 24 18.30 -8.86 -8.16
C LYS A 24 17.58 -9.72 -7.13
N SER A 25 17.93 -9.57 -5.86
CA SER A 25 17.31 -10.26 -4.73
C SER A 25 15.81 -9.95 -4.64
N LYS A 26 15.43 -8.68 -4.74
CA LYS A 26 14.03 -8.24 -4.74
C LYS A 26 13.23 -8.80 -5.91
N LYS A 27 13.79 -8.78 -7.12
CA LYS A 27 13.18 -9.37 -8.32
C LYS A 27 12.93 -10.87 -8.14
N GLU A 28 13.94 -11.61 -7.69
CA GLU A 28 13.80 -13.06 -7.46
C GLU A 28 12.71 -13.35 -6.42
N ASN A 29 12.65 -12.57 -5.34
CA ASN A 29 11.62 -12.71 -4.31
C ASN A 29 10.22 -12.40 -4.84
N LEU A 30 10.04 -11.32 -5.60
CA LEU A 30 8.76 -10.99 -6.24
C LEU A 30 8.27 -12.13 -7.13
N GLN A 31 9.13 -12.69 -7.98
CA GLN A 31 8.78 -13.80 -8.87
C GLN A 31 8.40 -15.07 -8.09
N LYS A 32 9.15 -15.39 -7.03
CA LYS A 32 8.84 -16.53 -6.13
C LYS A 32 7.49 -16.34 -5.46
N ILE A 33 7.23 -15.16 -4.86
CA ILE A 33 5.96 -14.86 -4.18
C ILE A 33 4.80 -14.90 -5.16
N LYS A 34 4.95 -14.29 -6.34
CA LYS A 34 3.91 -14.29 -7.39
C LYS A 34 3.52 -15.72 -7.79
N THR A 35 4.51 -16.59 -7.97
CA THR A 35 4.28 -18.00 -8.31
C THR A 35 3.55 -18.74 -7.19
N LEU A 36 3.95 -18.51 -5.94
CA LEU A 36 3.44 -19.25 -4.78
C LEU A 36 2.08 -18.77 -4.28
N CYS A 37 1.75 -17.50 -4.49
CA CYS A 37 0.55 -16.86 -3.96
C CYS A 37 -0.52 -16.57 -5.03
N SER A 38 -0.27 -16.92 -6.29
CA SER A 38 -1.28 -16.82 -7.35
C SER A 38 -2.57 -17.57 -6.96
N PRO A 39 -3.77 -16.99 -7.21
CA PRO A 39 -4.04 -15.80 -8.01
C PRO A 39 -4.13 -14.48 -7.22
N ILE A 40 -3.65 -14.42 -5.97
CA ILE A 40 -3.71 -13.19 -5.18
C ILE A 40 -2.78 -12.14 -5.81
N PRO A 41 -3.26 -10.93 -6.16
CA PRO A 41 -2.43 -9.89 -6.73
C PRO A 41 -1.27 -9.51 -5.81
N LEU A 42 -0.09 -9.33 -6.40
CA LEU A 42 1.13 -8.90 -5.71
C LEU A 42 1.50 -7.49 -6.17
N ILE A 43 1.75 -6.58 -5.24
CA ILE A 43 2.25 -5.23 -5.55
C ILE A 43 3.60 -4.99 -4.87
N VAL A 44 4.42 -4.12 -5.47
CA VAL A 44 5.71 -3.72 -4.89
C VAL A 44 5.60 -2.35 -4.23
N ASN A 45 6.30 -2.15 -3.12
CA ASN A 45 6.37 -0.88 -2.41
C ASN A 45 7.58 -0.06 -2.89
N ASP A 46 7.37 1.20 -3.25
CA ASP A 46 8.33 2.26 -3.61
C ASP A 46 9.20 2.02 -4.86
N GLU A 47 9.35 0.78 -5.30
CA GLU A 47 10.29 0.38 -6.36
C GLU A 47 9.64 0.35 -7.74
N VAL A 48 9.56 1.50 -8.40
CA VAL A 48 8.94 1.67 -9.74
C VAL A 48 9.54 0.71 -10.77
N GLU A 49 10.85 0.45 -10.75
CA GLU A 49 11.51 -0.43 -11.73
C GLU A 49 11.15 -1.91 -11.57
N LEU A 50 10.65 -2.32 -10.39
CA LEU A 50 10.28 -3.71 -10.14
C LEU A 50 8.81 -4.02 -10.48
N VAL A 51 8.03 -3.00 -10.85
CA VAL A 51 6.60 -3.14 -11.13
C VAL A 51 6.31 -4.09 -12.29
N GLU A 52 7.24 -4.24 -13.24
CA GLU A 52 7.09 -5.15 -14.37
C GLU A 52 6.90 -6.63 -13.92
N PHE A 53 7.48 -7.00 -12.78
CA PHE A 53 7.46 -8.37 -12.25
C PHE A 53 6.27 -8.68 -11.34
N CYS A 54 5.41 -7.69 -11.08
CA CYS A 54 4.25 -7.83 -10.20
C CYS A 54 3.00 -7.17 -10.83
N ASP A 55 1.91 -7.10 -10.08
CA ASP A 55 0.59 -6.67 -10.54
C ASP A 55 0.30 -5.20 -10.23
N GLY A 56 1.22 -4.52 -9.54
CA GLY A 56 1.08 -3.10 -9.22
C GLY A 56 2.14 -2.54 -8.28
N LEU A 57 1.94 -1.28 -7.91
CA LEU A 57 2.87 -0.44 -7.19
C LEU A 57 2.12 0.28 -6.06
N HIS A 58 2.78 0.48 -4.93
CA HIS A 58 2.35 1.41 -3.89
C HIS A 58 3.47 2.40 -3.61
N LEU A 59 3.15 3.68 -3.50
CA LEU A 59 4.13 4.74 -3.24
C LEU A 59 3.76 5.58 -2.02
N GLY A 60 4.79 6.09 -1.35
CA GLY A 60 4.66 7.18 -0.39
C GLY A 60 4.59 8.56 -1.06
N GLN A 61 4.22 9.57 -0.26
CA GLN A 61 4.20 10.98 -0.68
C GLN A 61 5.59 11.47 -1.13
N GLU A 62 6.65 11.06 -0.42
CA GLU A 62 8.02 11.43 -0.79
C GLU A 62 8.50 10.75 -2.07
N ASP A 63 7.99 9.56 -2.40
CA ASP A 63 8.36 8.87 -3.63
C ASP A 63 7.71 9.53 -4.85
N LEU A 64 6.48 10.04 -4.72
CA LEU A 64 5.89 10.90 -5.77
C LEU A 64 6.72 12.15 -6.02
N LYS A 65 7.17 12.83 -4.96
CA LYS A 65 7.99 14.06 -5.08
C LYS A 65 9.33 13.82 -5.78
N LYS A 66 9.90 12.63 -5.64
CA LYS A 66 11.13 12.24 -6.37
C LYS A 66 10.89 12.07 -7.87
N ILE A 67 9.67 11.71 -8.27
CA ILE A 67 9.30 11.51 -9.68
C ILE A 67 8.99 12.85 -10.33
N ALA A 68 8.13 13.67 -9.70
CA ALA A 68 7.81 15.02 -10.17
C ALA A 68 7.35 15.90 -8.99
N PRO A 69 7.53 17.24 -9.06
CA PRO A 69 7.11 18.14 -7.99
C PRO A 69 5.59 18.24 -7.83
N ILE A 70 4.83 17.92 -8.89
CA ILE A 70 3.37 17.96 -8.91
C ILE A 70 2.83 16.53 -8.91
N ALA A 71 1.98 16.18 -7.95
CA ALA A 71 1.47 14.82 -7.79
C ALA A 71 0.77 14.28 -9.05
N ASN A 72 -0.06 15.11 -9.70
CA ASN A 72 -0.76 14.70 -10.93
C ASN A 72 0.19 14.39 -12.10
N GLU A 73 1.32 15.11 -12.18
CA GLU A 73 2.36 14.83 -13.18
C GLU A 73 3.07 13.50 -12.87
N ALA A 74 3.45 13.29 -11.60
CA ALA A 74 4.06 12.04 -11.16
C ALA A 74 3.16 10.83 -11.46
N ILE A 75 1.87 10.92 -11.12
CA ILE A 75 0.88 9.88 -11.41
C ILE A 75 0.71 9.68 -12.92
N SER A 76 0.69 10.75 -13.72
CA SER A 76 0.59 10.64 -15.18
C SER A 76 1.80 9.92 -15.80
N LEU A 77 3.02 10.21 -15.32
CA LEU A 77 4.23 9.52 -15.75
C LEU A 77 4.21 8.04 -15.34
N LEU A 78 3.78 7.74 -14.12
CA LEU A 78 3.62 6.37 -13.63
C LEU A 78 2.61 5.60 -14.48
N ARG A 79 1.44 6.16 -14.77
CA ARG A 79 0.42 5.52 -15.61
C ARG A 79 0.91 5.22 -17.02
N LYS A 80 1.72 6.09 -17.61
CA LYS A 80 2.41 5.80 -18.88
C LYS A 80 3.36 4.60 -18.79
N LYS A 81 4.02 4.41 -17.65
CA LYS A 81 4.99 3.33 -17.42
C LYS A 81 4.33 1.99 -17.05
N ILE A 82 3.33 2.03 -16.15
CA ILE A 82 2.75 0.81 -15.55
C ILE A 82 1.42 0.39 -16.16
N GLY A 83 0.78 1.27 -16.96
CA GLY A 83 -0.54 1.05 -17.54
C GLY A 83 -1.63 0.89 -16.47
N ASP A 84 -2.48 -0.12 -16.67
CA ASP A 84 -3.64 -0.43 -15.82
C ASP A 84 -3.30 -1.28 -14.58
N LYS A 85 -2.01 -1.47 -14.28
CA LYS A 85 -1.58 -2.13 -13.05
C LYS A 85 -2.06 -1.34 -11.82
N ILE A 86 -2.24 -2.04 -10.70
CA ILE A 86 -2.74 -1.42 -9.47
C ILE A 86 -1.76 -0.33 -9.00
N LEU A 87 -2.25 0.84 -8.65
CA LEU A 87 -1.47 1.95 -8.09
C LEU A 87 -2.10 2.45 -6.81
N GLY A 88 -1.39 2.24 -5.70
CA GLY A 88 -1.75 2.75 -4.38
C GLY A 88 -0.93 3.97 -3.97
N LEU A 89 -1.53 4.85 -3.18
CA LEU A 89 -0.86 6.01 -2.61
C LEU A 89 -1.08 6.10 -1.09
N SER A 90 0.00 6.24 -0.32
CA SER A 90 -0.11 6.52 1.11
C SER A 90 -0.66 7.93 1.37
N THR A 91 -1.55 8.07 2.35
CA THR A 91 -2.17 9.32 2.80
C THR A 91 -2.23 9.35 4.33
N HIS A 92 -2.12 10.54 4.92
CA HIS A 92 -1.99 10.72 6.37
C HIS A 92 -2.85 11.86 6.93
N ASN A 93 -3.55 12.61 6.08
CA ASN A 93 -4.38 13.74 6.49
C ASN A 93 -5.41 14.08 5.42
N LYS A 94 -6.36 14.95 5.79
CA LYS A 94 -7.42 15.43 4.90
C LYS A 94 -6.91 15.98 3.57
N LYS A 95 -5.82 16.76 3.58
CA LYS A 95 -5.30 17.39 2.36
C LYS A 95 -4.84 16.34 1.35
N GLU A 96 -4.08 15.35 1.79
CA GLU A 96 -3.58 14.26 0.95
C GLU A 96 -4.71 13.41 0.39
N ILE A 97 -5.76 13.14 1.18
CA ILE A 97 -6.94 12.39 0.71
C ILE A 97 -7.69 13.17 -0.38
N LEU A 98 -7.93 14.46 -0.16
CA LEU A 98 -8.62 15.31 -1.13
C LEU A 98 -7.81 15.45 -2.44
N GLU A 99 -6.49 15.53 -2.35
CA GLU A 99 -5.63 15.49 -3.53
C GLU A 99 -5.73 14.12 -4.22
N ALA A 100 -5.60 13.01 -3.49
CA ALA A 100 -5.68 11.65 -4.04
C ALA A 100 -7.01 11.34 -4.75
N ASN A 101 -8.11 11.96 -4.33
CA ASN A 101 -9.40 11.87 -5.02
C ASN A 101 -9.34 12.37 -6.46
N THR A 102 -8.47 13.35 -6.75
CA THR A 102 -8.26 13.90 -8.10
C THR A 102 -7.25 13.12 -8.92
N LEU A 103 -6.49 12.23 -8.29
CA LEU A 103 -5.42 11.48 -8.95
C LEU A 103 -5.96 10.17 -9.54
N ALA A 104 -5.31 9.73 -10.62
CA ALA A 104 -5.55 8.43 -11.23
C ALA A 104 -4.91 7.29 -10.42
N VAL A 105 -5.15 7.22 -9.11
CA VAL A 105 -4.79 6.12 -8.21
C VAL A 105 -6.00 5.21 -7.96
N ASP A 106 -5.75 3.94 -7.68
CA ASP A 106 -6.78 2.91 -7.53
C ASP A 106 -7.25 2.75 -6.09
N TYR A 107 -6.40 3.08 -5.11
CA TYR A 107 -6.74 3.08 -3.69
C TYR A 107 -5.78 3.99 -2.92
N ILE A 108 -6.16 4.33 -1.69
CA ILE A 108 -5.29 5.01 -0.74
C ILE A 108 -4.94 4.10 0.44
N GLY A 109 -3.69 4.17 0.89
CA GLY A 109 -3.28 3.66 2.19
C GLY A 109 -3.45 4.75 3.23
N LEU A 110 -4.37 4.61 4.18
CA LEU A 110 -4.62 5.62 5.22
C LEU A 110 -3.96 5.19 6.53
N GLY A 111 -3.01 5.98 7.02
CA GLY A 111 -2.30 5.62 8.24
C GLY A 111 -1.42 6.74 8.82
N ALA A 112 -0.80 6.51 9.98
CA ALA A 112 -0.90 5.27 10.77
C ALA A 112 -2.14 5.26 11.68
N TYR A 113 -2.90 4.16 11.70
CA TYR A 113 -4.04 3.96 12.62
C TYR A 113 -3.60 3.94 14.08
N ARG A 114 -2.49 3.26 14.39
CA ARG A 114 -1.80 3.21 15.69
C ARG A 114 -0.29 3.24 15.46
N LEU A 115 0.47 3.68 16.48
CA LEU A 115 1.94 3.60 16.43
C LEU A 115 2.38 2.15 16.22
N THR A 116 3.38 1.95 15.35
CA THR A 116 4.02 0.65 15.12
C THR A 116 5.52 0.78 15.11
N THR A 117 6.20 -0.33 15.40
CA THR A 117 7.66 -0.43 15.26
C THR A 117 8.10 -0.77 13.83
N THR A 118 7.18 -1.12 12.92
CA THR A 118 7.50 -1.59 11.56
C THR A 118 7.89 -0.46 10.58
N LYS A 119 7.47 0.78 10.87
CA LYS A 119 7.80 1.97 10.10
C LYS A 119 8.21 3.10 11.08
N SER A 120 9.50 3.40 11.14
CA SER A 120 10.09 4.31 12.14
C SER A 120 9.67 5.78 11.97
N ASP A 121 9.19 6.17 10.80
CA ASP A 121 8.72 7.52 10.46
C ASP A 121 7.18 7.69 10.56
N ALA A 122 6.46 6.67 11.03
CA ALA A 122 5.00 6.72 11.11
C ALA A 122 4.52 7.68 12.20
N THR A 123 3.64 8.62 11.84
CA THR A 123 2.88 9.46 12.79
C THR A 123 1.43 8.99 12.81
N VAL A 124 0.81 8.98 14.00
CA VAL A 124 -0.60 8.61 14.15
C VAL A 124 -1.47 9.73 13.60
N LEU A 125 -2.58 9.36 12.96
CA LEU A 125 -3.60 10.29 12.50
C LEU A 125 -4.05 11.19 13.66
N LYS A 126 -4.08 12.50 13.42
CA LYS A 126 -4.50 13.49 14.43
C LYS A 126 -6.01 13.70 14.41
N GLU A 127 -6.61 13.56 13.23
CA GLU A 127 -8.04 13.62 12.99
C GLU A 127 -8.72 12.27 13.22
N SER A 128 -10.04 12.29 13.37
CA SER A 128 -10.84 11.07 13.45
C SER A 128 -10.64 10.21 12.20
N LEU A 129 -10.26 8.95 12.38
CA LEU A 129 -10.05 8.01 11.27
C LEU A 129 -11.33 7.89 10.42
N GLN A 130 -12.50 7.78 11.04
CA GLN A 130 -13.77 7.65 10.33
C GLN A 130 -14.06 8.88 9.46
N GLU A 131 -13.74 10.08 9.95
CA GLU A 131 -13.88 11.31 9.18
C GLU A 131 -12.96 11.27 7.96
N LEU A 132 -11.68 10.89 8.14
CA LEU A 132 -10.72 10.78 7.04
C LEU A 132 -11.12 9.73 6.00
N ILE A 133 -11.63 8.58 6.43
CA ILE A 133 -12.16 7.54 5.53
C ILE A 133 -13.32 8.11 4.69
N SER A 134 -14.27 8.81 5.33
CA SER A 134 -15.46 9.36 4.65
C SER A 134 -15.15 10.41 3.58
N LEU A 135 -13.96 11.02 3.64
CA LEU A 135 -13.51 12.01 2.65
C LEU A 135 -12.97 11.37 1.37
N SER A 136 -12.65 10.07 1.37
CA SER A 136 -12.08 9.40 0.20
C SER A 136 -13.17 8.99 -0.80
N LEU A 137 -12.91 9.27 -2.07
CA LEU A 137 -13.67 8.74 -3.21
C LEU A 137 -13.05 7.44 -3.76
N LYS A 138 -11.99 6.95 -3.10
CA LYS A 138 -11.23 5.76 -3.48
C LYS A 138 -11.38 4.70 -2.40
N PRO A 139 -11.19 3.41 -2.73
CA PRO A 139 -11.01 2.37 -1.72
C PRO A 139 -9.95 2.78 -0.68
N VAL A 140 -10.27 2.59 0.60
CA VAL A 140 -9.38 2.95 1.70
C VAL A 140 -8.81 1.69 2.35
N ALA A 141 -7.50 1.56 2.28
CA ALA A 141 -6.75 0.52 2.96
C ALA A 141 -6.13 1.13 4.24
N VAL A 142 -6.72 0.85 5.40
CA VAL A 142 -6.21 1.38 6.66
C VAL A 142 -4.97 0.59 7.09
N ILE A 143 -3.90 1.30 7.42
CA ILE A 143 -2.58 0.74 7.71
C ILE A 143 -1.96 1.38 8.96
N GLY A 144 -1.04 0.65 9.58
CA GLY A 144 -0.28 1.09 10.74
C GLY A 144 -0.93 0.62 12.02
N GLY A 145 -0.52 -0.55 12.49
CA GLY A 145 -0.94 -1.08 13.80
C GLY A 145 -2.34 -1.65 13.77
N VAL A 146 -2.82 -2.01 12.58
CA VAL A 146 -4.06 -2.74 12.39
C VAL A 146 -3.84 -4.21 12.74
N ARG A 147 -4.80 -4.77 13.47
CA ARG A 147 -4.87 -6.16 13.89
C ARG A 147 -5.97 -6.91 13.16
N VAL A 148 -5.86 -8.24 13.14
CA VAL A 148 -6.86 -9.12 12.50
C VAL A 148 -8.26 -8.88 13.07
N ASP A 149 -8.39 -8.65 14.37
CA ASP A 149 -9.65 -8.49 15.10
C ASP A 149 -10.20 -7.06 15.13
N ASP A 150 -9.45 -6.06 14.64
CA ASP A 150 -9.94 -4.68 14.60
C ASP A 150 -11.20 -4.55 13.72
N GLU A 151 -12.20 -3.84 14.21
CA GLU A 151 -13.35 -3.40 13.43
C GLU A 151 -13.16 -1.94 13.02
N ILE A 152 -12.95 -1.69 11.73
CA ILE A 152 -12.68 -0.35 11.20
C ILE A 152 -13.79 0.02 10.21
N GLU A 153 -14.82 0.69 10.73
CA GLU A 153 -15.98 1.11 9.94
C GLU A 153 -15.57 1.99 8.75
N GLY A 154 -16.15 1.70 7.58
CA GLY A 154 -15.90 2.42 6.33
C GLY A 154 -14.59 2.06 5.61
N ALA A 155 -13.65 1.37 6.26
CA ALA A 155 -12.44 0.92 5.59
C ALA A 155 -12.77 -0.17 4.56
N THR A 156 -12.20 -0.06 3.36
CA THR A 156 -12.33 -1.11 2.34
C THR A 156 -11.42 -2.30 2.66
N TYR A 157 -10.20 -2.02 3.15
CA TYR A 157 -9.22 -3.04 3.50
C TYR A 157 -8.55 -2.73 4.83
N LYS A 158 -8.24 -3.80 5.59
CA LYS A 158 -7.35 -3.79 6.74
C LYS A 158 -5.97 -4.25 6.29
N VAL A 159 -4.95 -3.42 6.46
CA VAL A 159 -3.58 -3.77 6.08
C VAL A 159 -2.83 -4.28 7.31
N LEU A 160 -2.59 -5.59 7.32
CA LEU A 160 -1.86 -6.27 8.38
C LEU A 160 -0.36 -6.29 8.06
N GLY A 161 0.45 -5.88 9.04
CA GLY A 161 1.91 -5.91 8.99
C GLY A 161 2.46 -7.02 9.88
N SER A 162 3.03 -6.61 11.03
CA SER A 162 3.60 -7.53 12.03
C SER A 162 2.56 -8.51 12.61
N ASP A 163 1.33 -8.06 12.79
CA ASP A 163 0.23 -8.84 13.37
C ASP A 163 -0.07 -10.14 12.59
N LEU A 164 0.26 -10.18 11.30
CA LEU A 164 0.13 -11.37 10.47
C LEU A 164 0.90 -12.59 11.03
N TYR A 165 1.99 -12.36 11.78
CA TYR A 165 2.86 -13.41 12.29
C TYR A 165 2.53 -13.83 13.72
N GLU A 166 1.62 -13.13 14.38
CA GLU A 166 1.10 -13.47 15.71
C GLU A 166 0.00 -14.55 15.64
N HIS A 167 -0.45 -14.86 14.42
CA HIS A 167 -1.43 -15.91 14.07
C HIS A 167 -0.83 -16.98 13.14
#